data_AF-A0A8T5RK14-F1
#
_entry.id   AF-A0A8T5RK14-F1
#
_cell.length_a   1.000
_cell.length_b   1.000
_cell.length_c   1.000
_cell.angle_alpha   90.00
_cell.angle_beta   90.00
_cell.angle_gamma   90.00
#
_symmetry.space_group_name_H-M   'P 1'
#
loop_
_entity.id
_entity.type
_entity.pdbx_description
1 polymer ?
#
loop_
_entity_poly.entity_id
_entity_poly.type
_entity_poly.pdbx_seq_one_letter_code
_entity_poly.pdbx_strand_id
1 'polypeptide(L)'
;MNVWILNSESGITLVYQAYQELIANEDLVSGLLTALNHFTVFEFKQGIESIEMGGLRWVYLEEKEFNLLFIAADNKDVSAEILRARLNIIKQSFVHDYVENNDFAKFLKEEWNGNISRFQPFKKTIDEYYHQWKEAENITTIAEFFDILGIFQQILNMTLNILSNIKEKDRLYSELEDMFSNLKQDPNFLEDNELQKISFSRVSGFNIININPSKCDMMVVERSLIKLVKNVIKIIKKKFGPKMTLFYFKNENIFNYLINNLILLKELNLDKFLLSLFLLE
;
A
#
# COMPACT_ATOMS: atom_id res chain seq x y z
N MET A 1 8.81 6.25 8.06
CA MET A 1 8.68 6.38 9.52
C MET A 1 9.91 7.04 10.13
N ASN A 2 9.74 7.95 11.08
CA ASN A 2 10.75 8.46 12.01
C ASN A 2 10.18 8.37 13.42
N VAL A 3 11.00 8.09 14.44
CA VAL A 3 10.55 7.82 15.82
C VAL A 3 11.39 8.62 16.81
N TRP A 4 10.70 9.27 17.75
CA TRP A 4 11.27 9.96 18.90
C TRP A 4 10.72 9.37 20.19
N ILE A 5 11.61 9.20 21.16
CA ILE A 5 11.28 8.93 22.56
C ILE A 5 11.91 10.05 23.37
N LEU A 6 11.08 10.87 23.98
CA LEU A 6 11.48 12.09 24.66
C LEU A 6 11.10 12.01 26.14
N ASN A 7 11.84 12.73 26.97
CA ASN A 7 11.30 13.14 28.27
C ASN A 7 10.20 14.18 28.04
N SER A 8 8.98 13.91 28.50
CA SER A 8 7.81 14.75 28.16
C SER A 8 7.87 16.16 28.76
N GLU A 9 8.60 16.36 29.85
CA GLU A 9 8.71 17.68 30.50
C GLU A 9 9.81 18.54 29.89
N SER A 10 11.01 17.98 29.75
CA SER A 10 12.19 18.71 29.28
C SER A 10 12.36 18.75 27.76
N GLY A 11 11.69 17.83 27.03
CA GLY A 11 11.84 17.66 25.59
C GLY A 11 13.18 17.06 25.17
N ILE A 12 13.99 16.58 26.13
CA ILE A 12 15.26 15.92 25.83
C ILE A 12 14.99 14.59 25.12
N THR A 13 15.68 14.39 24.00
CA THR A 13 15.61 13.17 23.20
C THR A 13 16.38 12.04 23.86
N LEU A 14 15.68 10.97 24.25
CA LEU A 14 16.31 9.75 24.74
C LEU A 14 16.73 8.85 23.58
N VAL A 15 15.84 8.71 22.60
CA VAL A 15 16.06 7.92 21.38
C VAL A 15 15.46 8.66 20.19
N TYR A 16 16.24 8.76 19.12
CA TYR A 16 15.77 9.14 17.80
C TYR A 16 16.24 8.14 16.77
N GLN A 17 15.31 7.65 15.96
CA GLN A 17 15.60 6.77 14.84
C GLN A 17 14.86 7.27 13.60
N ALA A 18 15.61 7.48 12.52
CA ALA A 18 15.09 8.05 11.28
C ALA A 18 15.21 7.06 10.12
N TYR A 19 14.14 6.90 9.35
CA TYR A 19 14.13 6.18 8.07
C TYR A 19 13.74 7.07 6.89
N GLN A 20 13.38 8.34 7.17
CA GLN A 20 13.13 9.40 6.19
C GLN A 20 14.00 10.60 6.55
N GLU A 21 14.69 11.17 5.54
CA GLU A 21 15.45 12.39 5.74
C GLU A 21 14.53 13.55 6.10
N LEU A 22 14.80 14.18 7.25
CA LEU A 22 14.23 15.46 7.62
C LEU A 22 15.29 16.53 7.42
N ILE A 23 14.93 17.61 6.73
CA ILE A 23 15.78 18.81 6.60
C ILE A 23 15.65 19.63 7.91
N ALA A 24 15.92 19.01 9.05
CA ALA A 24 15.86 19.65 10.36
C ALA A 24 16.72 18.92 11.39
N ASN A 25 17.27 19.67 12.35
CA ASN A 25 18.03 19.11 13.47
C ASN A 25 17.09 18.38 14.45
N GLU A 26 17.46 17.17 14.86
CA GLU A 26 16.73 16.30 15.79
C GLU A 26 16.29 17.01 17.08
N ASP A 27 17.21 17.72 17.74
CA ASP A 27 16.93 18.37 19.03
C ASP A 27 15.98 19.55 18.88
N LEU A 28 16.10 20.27 17.76
CA LEU A 28 15.19 21.38 17.42
C LEU A 28 13.77 20.87 17.16
N VAL A 29 13.66 19.73 16.47
CA VAL A 29 12.37 19.08 16.23
C VAL A 29 11.78 18.57 17.55
N SER A 30 12.58 17.96 18.41
CA SER A 30 12.12 17.40 19.70
C SER A 30 11.60 18.48 20.65
N GLY A 31 12.28 19.62 20.74
CA GLY A 31 11.81 20.78 21.50
C GLY A 31 10.49 21.34 20.98
N LEU A 32 10.35 21.46 19.64
CA LEU A 32 9.10 21.90 19.01
C LEU A 32 7.94 20.95 19.31
N LEU A 33 8.13 19.65 19.12
CA LEU A 33 7.07 18.65 19.31
C LEU A 33 6.59 18.61 20.77
N THR A 34 7.52 18.71 21.72
CA THR A 34 7.20 18.76 23.15
C THR A 34 6.43 20.04 23.50
N ALA A 35 6.86 21.19 22.99
CA ALA A 35 6.17 22.47 23.20
C ALA A 35 4.75 22.46 22.61
N LEU A 36 4.57 21.88 21.42
CA LEU A 36 3.25 21.73 20.80
C LEU A 36 2.32 20.88 21.67
N ASN A 37 2.80 19.74 22.18
CA ASN A 37 2.00 18.89 23.06
C ASN A 37 1.66 19.59 24.38
N HIS A 38 2.59 20.32 24.99
CA HIS A 38 2.32 21.11 26.20
C HIS A 38 1.27 22.18 25.96
N PHE A 39 1.37 22.89 24.84
CA PHE A 39 0.37 23.88 24.45
C PHE A 39 -1.03 23.27 24.37
N THR A 40 -1.17 22.12 23.70
CA THR A 40 -2.49 21.49 23.57
C THR A 40 -3.03 20.96 24.90
N VAL A 41 -2.16 20.38 25.74
CA VAL A 41 -2.54 19.93 27.08
C VAL A 41 -2.98 21.12 27.95
N PHE A 42 -2.29 22.25 27.86
CA PHE A 42 -2.61 23.44 28.64
C PHE A 42 -3.94 24.06 28.20
N GLU A 43 -4.10 24.32 26.90
CA GLU A 43 -5.25 25.02 26.33
C GLU A 43 -6.50 24.14 26.23
N PHE A 44 -6.34 22.90 25.77
CA PHE A 44 -7.46 22.00 25.44
C PHE A 44 -7.63 20.85 26.42
N LYS A 45 -6.77 20.74 27.45
CA LYS A 45 -6.78 19.64 28.44
C LYS A 45 -6.60 18.25 27.81
N GLN A 46 -6.11 18.19 26.58
CA GLN A 46 -5.87 16.96 25.83
C GLN A 46 -4.52 17.06 25.09
N GLY A 47 -3.76 15.97 25.11
CA GLY A 47 -2.54 15.85 24.32
C GLY A 47 -2.86 15.74 22.83
N ILE A 48 -1.84 15.91 21.99
CA ILE A 48 -1.99 15.64 20.56
C ILE A 48 -2.22 14.14 20.40
N GLU A 49 -3.17 13.74 19.56
CA GLU A 49 -3.29 12.34 19.13
C GLU A 49 -2.60 12.14 17.78
N SER A 50 -2.89 13.04 16.84
CA SER A 50 -2.20 13.14 15.56
C SER A 50 -2.25 14.57 15.02
N ILE A 51 -1.25 14.93 14.20
CA ILE A 51 -1.20 16.20 13.49
C ILE A 51 -0.57 15.97 12.11
N GLU A 52 -1.06 16.67 11.09
CA GLU A 52 -0.41 16.70 9.77
C GLU A 52 0.40 17.98 9.63
N MET A 53 1.71 17.84 9.43
CA MET A 53 2.64 18.97 9.35
C MET A 53 3.81 18.62 8.43
N GLY A 54 4.19 19.54 7.55
CA GLY A 54 5.39 19.38 6.69
C GLY A 54 5.30 18.23 5.69
N GLY A 55 4.08 17.87 5.25
CA GLY A 55 3.89 16.72 4.35
C GLY A 55 3.86 15.36 5.06
N LEU A 56 4.05 15.34 6.38
CA LEU A 56 4.05 14.14 7.20
C LEU A 56 2.83 14.09 8.12
N ARG A 57 2.45 12.88 8.50
CA ARG A 57 1.52 12.60 9.58
C ARG A 57 2.30 12.21 10.82
N TRP A 58 2.02 12.90 11.91
CA TRP A 58 2.66 12.73 13.20
C TRP A 58 1.64 12.15 14.18
N VAL A 59 2.05 11.19 15.00
CA VAL A 59 1.22 10.62 16.08
C VAL A 59 1.98 10.68 17.39
N TYR A 60 1.23 10.88 18.47
CA TYR A 60 1.77 11.09 19.80
C TYR A 60 1.17 10.04 20.75
N LEU A 61 2.02 9.48 21.60
CA LEU A 61 1.62 8.64 22.73
C LEU A 61 2.37 9.12 23.98
N GLU A 62 1.62 9.47 25.01
CA GLU A 62 2.16 9.91 26.29
C GLU A 62 2.14 8.75 27.28
N GLU A 63 3.24 8.57 28.03
CA GLU A 63 3.31 7.66 29.16
C GLU A 63 3.55 8.49 30.43
N LYS A 64 2.44 8.91 31.03
CA LYS A 64 2.41 9.90 32.12
C LYS A 64 3.12 9.43 33.38
N GLU A 65 3.06 8.14 33.68
CA GLU A 65 3.68 7.55 34.87
C GLU A 65 5.21 7.76 34.87
N PHE A 66 5.81 7.75 33.69
CA PHE A 66 7.27 7.80 33.52
C PHE A 66 7.77 9.11 32.89
N ASN A 67 6.88 10.08 32.68
CA ASN A 67 7.20 11.37 32.06
C ASN A 67 7.88 11.18 30.69
N LEU A 68 7.30 10.29 29.87
CA LEU A 68 7.79 9.98 28.52
C LEU A 68 6.79 10.41 27.46
N LEU A 69 7.30 10.92 26.34
CA LEU A 69 6.56 11.25 25.15
C LEU A 69 7.13 10.48 23.96
N PHE A 70 6.28 9.68 23.34
CA PHE A 70 6.59 8.89 22.15
C PHE A 70 5.95 9.56 20.96
N ILE A 71 6.73 9.75 19.89
CA ILE A 71 6.25 10.41 18.68
C ILE A 71 6.74 9.62 17.48
N ALA A 72 5.85 9.41 16.51
CA ALA A 72 6.23 8.87 15.21
C ALA A 72 5.74 9.78 14.10
N ALA A 73 6.52 9.88 13.02
CA ALA A 73 6.16 10.60 11.81
C ALA A 73 6.28 9.68 10.59
N ASP A 74 5.34 9.75 9.66
CA ASP A 74 5.44 9.06 8.38
C ASP A 74 4.74 9.83 7.26
N ASN A 75 4.83 9.32 6.04
CA ASN A 75 4.07 9.80 4.90
C ASN A 75 2.57 9.77 5.19
N LYS A 76 1.83 10.71 4.59
CA LYS A 76 0.37 10.84 4.78
C LYS A 76 -0.44 9.63 4.30
N ASP A 77 0.16 8.79 3.47
CA ASP A 77 -0.46 7.57 2.95
C ASP A 77 -0.63 6.51 4.05
N VAL A 78 0.19 6.55 5.10
CA VAL A 78 0.05 5.66 6.27
C VAL A 78 -1.00 6.21 7.22
N SER A 79 -2.06 5.45 7.52
CA SER A 79 -3.14 5.91 8.40
C SER A 79 -2.64 6.24 9.82
N ALA A 80 -3.27 7.22 10.48
CA ALA A 80 -2.95 7.59 11.85
C ALA A 80 -3.06 6.40 12.82
N GLU A 81 -4.05 5.53 12.60
CA GLU A 81 -4.30 4.33 13.40
C GLU A 81 -3.15 3.32 13.29
N ILE A 82 -2.70 3.01 12.07
CA ILE A 82 -1.58 2.09 11.84
C ILE A 82 -0.31 2.65 12.48
N LEU A 83 -0.02 3.94 12.25
CA LEU A 83 1.18 4.58 12.80
C LEU A 83 1.15 4.61 14.33
N ARG A 84 -0.02 4.86 14.93
CA ARG A 84 -0.21 4.82 16.39
C ARG A 84 -0.06 3.40 16.95
N ALA A 85 -0.59 2.38 16.28
CA ALA A 85 -0.42 0.99 16.69
C ALA A 85 1.06 0.57 16.69
N ARG A 86 1.80 0.93 15.64
CA ARG A 86 3.26 0.75 15.55
C ARG A 86 4.00 1.46 16.67
N LEU A 87 3.69 2.72 16.92
CA LEU A 87 4.29 3.49 18.00
C LEU A 87 3.95 2.90 19.38
N ASN A 88 2.76 2.33 19.56
CA ASN A 88 2.38 1.68 20.81
C ASN A 88 3.19 0.41 21.08
N ILE A 89 3.51 -0.38 20.04
CA ILE A 89 4.42 -1.53 20.18
C ILE A 89 5.81 -1.05 20.63
N ILE A 90 6.34 -0.01 19.98
CA ILE A 90 7.64 0.59 20.38
C ILE A 90 7.59 1.08 21.84
N LYS A 91 6.50 1.76 22.22
CA LYS A 91 6.28 2.24 23.59
C LYS A 91 6.34 1.10 24.59
N GLN A 92 5.57 0.04 24.36
CA GLN A 92 5.51 -1.11 25.25
C GLN A 92 6.88 -1.77 25.41
N SER A 93 7.62 -1.97 24.31
CA SER A 93 8.96 -2.55 24.37
C SER A 93 9.96 -1.64 25.10
N PHE A 94 9.91 -0.33 24.90
CA PHE A 94 10.79 0.61 25.61
C PHE A 94 10.53 0.60 27.11
N VAL A 95 9.25 0.64 27.50
CA VAL A 95 8.82 0.58 28.91
C VAL A 95 9.28 -0.73 29.53
N HIS A 96 9.11 -1.85 28.84
CA HIS A 96 9.56 -3.15 29.33
C HIS A 96 11.08 -3.21 29.54
N ASP A 97 11.86 -2.79 28.54
CA ASP A 97 13.32 -2.95 28.54
C ASP A 97 14.02 -1.98 29.52
N TYR A 98 13.51 -0.76 29.65
CA TYR A 98 14.19 0.33 30.37
C TYR A 98 13.48 0.79 31.64
N VAL A 99 12.18 0.57 31.76
CA VAL A 99 11.35 1.17 32.81
C VAL A 99 10.88 0.16 33.85
N GLU A 100 10.23 -0.94 33.46
CA GLU A 100 9.64 -1.91 34.40
C GLU A 100 10.69 -2.63 35.26
N ASN A 101 11.91 -2.78 34.73
CA ASN A 101 12.98 -3.57 35.34
C ASN A 101 14.03 -2.72 36.09
N ASN A 102 13.86 -1.41 36.17
CA ASN A 102 14.83 -0.50 36.78
C ASN A 102 14.09 0.61 37.55
N ASP A 103 14.71 1.18 38.58
CA ASP A 103 14.24 2.38 39.29
C ASP A 103 14.27 3.64 38.36
N PHE A 104 13.61 3.57 37.20
CA PHE A 104 13.74 4.49 36.08
C PHE A 104 13.32 5.92 36.45
N ALA A 105 12.22 6.05 37.19
CA ALA A 105 11.74 7.34 37.69
C ALA A 105 12.73 7.99 38.67
N LYS A 106 13.44 7.18 39.47
CA LYS A 106 14.48 7.65 40.39
C LYS A 106 15.76 8.00 39.63
N PHE A 107 16.19 7.14 38.71
CA PHE A 107 17.32 7.39 37.82
C PHE A 107 17.17 8.73 37.07
N LEU A 108 16.02 8.97 36.44
CA LEU A 108 15.76 10.22 35.70
C LEU A 108 15.78 11.46 36.59
N LYS A 109 15.35 11.36 37.85
CA LYS A 109 15.26 12.52 38.76
C LYS A 109 16.55 12.78 39.55
N GLU A 110 17.28 11.74 39.91
CA GLU A 110 18.37 11.82 40.89
C GLU A 110 19.75 11.52 40.32
N GLU A 111 19.84 10.69 39.27
CA GLU A 111 21.12 10.16 38.76
C GLU A 111 21.43 10.58 37.32
N TRP A 112 20.42 11.02 36.57
CA TRP A 112 20.57 11.31 35.16
C TRP A 112 21.22 12.67 34.92
N ASN A 113 22.35 12.65 34.23
CA ASN A 113 23.14 13.82 33.87
C ASN A 113 22.96 14.24 32.40
N GLY A 114 21.89 13.79 31.75
CA GLY A 114 21.66 14.00 30.32
C GLY A 114 22.37 13.01 29.40
N ASN A 115 23.09 12.02 29.92
CA ASN A 115 23.71 10.98 29.08
C ASN A 115 22.64 10.02 28.52
N ILE A 116 22.48 10.04 27.19
CA ILE A 116 21.50 9.21 26.47
C ILE A 116 22.08 7.89 25.95
N SER A 117 23.37 7.62 26.18
CA SER A 117 24.08 6.44 25.66
C SER A 117 23.42 5.13 26.11
N ARG A 118 22.80 5.12 27.30
CA ARG A 118 22.08 3.96 27.83
C ARG A 118 20.92 3.52 26.94
N PHE A 119 20.29 4.44 26.21
CA PHE A 119 19.10 4.17 25.39
C PHE A 119 19.44 3.90 23.92
N GLN A 120 20.66 4.20 23.48
CA GLN A 120 21.10 3.99 22.09
C GLN A 120 20.91 2.55 21.59
N PRO A 121 21.13 1.48 22.40
CA PRO A 121 20.89 0.11 21.95
C PRO A 121 19.45 -0.15 21.49
N PHE A 122 18.47 0.60 22.02
CA PHE A 122 17.06 0.44 21.64
C PHE A 122 16.77 0.81 20.18
N LYS A 123 17.64 1.59 19.54
CA LYS A 123 17.53 1.88 18.09
C LYS A 123 17.47 0.60 17.26
N LYS A 124 18.22 -0.43 17.68
CA LYS A 124 18.21 -1.74 17.02
C LYS A 124 16.84 -2.43 17.11
N THR A 125 16.16 -2.33 18.25
CA THR A 125 14.81 -2.87 18.42
C THR A 125 13.82 -2.14 17.48
N ILE A 126 13.94 -0.82 17.36
CA ILE A 126 13.13 -0.03 16.42
C ILE A 126 13.43 -0.45 14.97
N ASP A 127 14.70 -0.67 14.61
CA ASP A 127 15.12 -1.18 13.30
C ASP A 127 14.49 -2.53 12.98
N GLU A 128 14.53 -3.47 13.92
CA GLU A 128 13.95 -4.80 13.76
C GLU A 128 12.44 -4.72 13.49
N TYR A 129 11.69 -3.93 14.25
CA TYR A 129 10.26 -3.72 14.00
C TYR A 129 9.98 -3.06 12.66
N TYR A 130 10.74 -2.02 12.31
CA TYR A 130 10.58 -1.32 11.04
C TYR A 130 10.79 -2.27 9.84
N HIS A 131 11.83 -3.09 9.89
CA HIS A 131 12.09 -4.08 8.83
C HIS A 131 10.99 -5.13 8.73
N GLN A 132 10.51 -5.66 9.85
CA GLN A 132 9.39 -6.62 9.85
C GLN A 132 8.10 -6.03 9.25
N TRP A 133 7.77 -4.79 9.60
CA TRP A 133 6.59 -4.12 9.04
C TRP A 133 6.74 -3.85 7.54
N LYS A 134 7.92 -3.42 7.10
CA LYS A 134 8.19 -3.18 5.68
C LYS A 134 8.14 -4.46 4.86
N GLU A 135 8.66 -5.57 5.38
CA GLU A 135 8.55 -6.89 4.75
C GLU A 135 7.09 -7.33 4.64
N ALA A 136 6.31 -7.17 5.71
CA ALA A 136 4.88 -7.50 5.69
C ALA A 136 4.10 -6.67 4.67
N GLU A 137 4.31 -5.35 4.62
CA GLU A 137 3.69 -4.46 3.62
C GLU A 137 4.03 -4.87 2.18
N ASN A 138 5.29 -5.25 1.94
CA ASN A 138 5.75 -5.67 0.63
C ASN A 138 5.10 -7.00 0.21
N ILE A 139 4.95 -7.95 1.15
CA ILE A 139 4.25 -9.22 0.92
C ILE A 139 2.77 -8.96 0.60
N THR A 140 2.09 -8.08 1.36
CA THR A 140 0.70 -7.70 1.08
C THR A 140 0.54 -7.11 -0.31
N THR A 141 1.42 -6.18 -0.70
CA THR A 141 1.40 -5.56 -2.03
C THR A 141 1.57 -6.58 -3.15
N ILE A 142 2.47 -7.56 -2.97
CA ILE A 142 2.67 -8.65 -3.93
C ILE A 142 1.43 -9.54 -4.04
N ALA A 143 0.79 -9.86 -2.91
CA ALA A 143 -0.42 -10.68 -2.88
C ALA A 143 -1.59 -9.98 -3.60
N GLU A 144 -1.83 -8.70 -3.30
CA GLU A 144 -2.83 -7.88 -3.99
C GLU A 144 -2.59 -7.85 -5.50
N PHE A 145 -1.33 -7.74 -5.93
CA PHE A 145 -1.01 -7.76 -7.35
C PHE A 145 -1.25 -9.13 -8.02
N PHE A 146 -0.99 -10.24 -7.31
CA PHE A 146 -1.40 -11.56 -7.79
C PHE A 146 -2.92 -11.69 -7.93
N ASP A 147 -3.68 -11.11 -7.00
CA ASP A 147 -5.14 -11.07 -7.11
C ASP A 147 -5.59 -10.26 -8.34
N ILE A 148 -4.97 -9.11 -8.62
CA ILE A 148 -5.21 -8.33 -9.85
C ILE A 148 -4.94 -9.18 -11.10
N LEU A 149 -3.80 -9.88 -11.17
CA LEU A 149 -3.48 -10.78 -12.28
C LEU A 149 -4.54 -11.88 -12.43
N GLY A 150 -4.99 -12.47 -11.32
CA GLY A 150 -6.03 -13.49 -11.30
C GLY A 150 -7.37 -12.97 -11.82
N ILE A 151 -7.83 -11.81 -11.34
CA ILE A 151 -9.06 -11.14 -11.78
C ILE A 151 -9.01 -10.88 -13.29
N PHE A 152 -7.93 -10.25 -13.78
CA PHE A 152 -7.82 -9.92 -15.20
C PHE A 152 -7.68 -11.17 -16.08
N GLN A 153 -6.94 -12.19 -15.65
CA GLN A 153 -6.85 -13.46 -16.38
C GLN A 153 -8.24 -14.11 -16.52
N GLN A 154 -9.00 -14.16 -15.43
CA GLN A 154 -10.34 -14.76 -15.44
C GLN A 154 -11.30 -13.96 -16.33
N ILE A 155 -11.24 -12.63 -16.28
CA ILE A 155 -12.01 -11.75 -17.16
C ILE A 155 -11.67 -12.00 -18.63
N LEU A 156 -10.38 -12.07 -18.97
CA LEU A 156 -9.95 -12.38 -20.34
C LEU A 156 -10.45 -13.75 -20.79
N ASN A 157 -10.38 -14.76 -19.92
CA ASN A 157 -10.88 -16.12 -20.20
C ASN A 157 -12.39 -16.12 -20.49
N MET A 158 -13.21 -15.55 -19.60
CA MET A 158 -14.67 -15.47 -19.79
C MET A 158 -15.02 -14.68 -21.05
N THR A 159 -14.29 -13.60 -21.32
CA THR A 159 -14.49 -12.75 -22.48
C THR A 159 -14.15 -13.47 -23.79
N LEU A 160 -13.08 -14.28 -23.81
CA LEU A 160 -12.72 -15.09 -24.97
C LEU A 160 -13.63 -16.30 -25.16
N ASN A 161 -14.19 -16.87 -24.09
CA ASN A 161 -15.14 -17.97 -24.19
C ASN A 161 -16.39 -17.59 -24.99
N ILE A 162 -16.79 -16.31 -24.99
CA ILE A 162 -17.84 -15.79 -25.87
C ILE A 162 -17.58 -16.19 -27.32
N LEU A 163 -16.33 -16.09 -27.78
CA LEU A 163 -15.91 -16.34 -29.16
C LEU A 163 -16.09 -17.78 -29.60
N SER A 164 -16.08 -18.73 -28.66
CA SER A 164 -16.21 -20.17 -28.97
C SER A 164 -17.53 -20.50 -29.67
N ASN A 165 -18.59 -19.73 -29.37
CA ASN A 165 -19.96 -19.97 -29.83
C ASN A 165 -20.34 -19.16 -31.09
N ILE A 166 -19.37 -18.51 -31.73
CA ILE A 166 -19.62 -17.55 -32.83
C ILE A 166 -19.13 -18.09 -34.17
N LYS A 167 -19.99 -17.99 -35.20
CA LYS A 167 -19.68 -18.45 -36.57
C LYS A 167 -18.48 -17.72 -37.20
N GLU A 168 -18.29 -16.44 -36.90
CA GLU A 168 -17.23 -15.59 -37.43
C GLU A 168 -16.03 -15.43 -36.46
N LYS A 169 -15.76 -16.44 -35.63
CA LYS A 169 -14.70 -16.38 -34.61
C LYS A 169 -13.31 -16.11 -35.19
N ASP A 170 -13.00 -16.62 -36.39
CA ASP A 170 -11.67 -16.47 -37.00
C ASP A 170 -11.32 -15.02 -37.29
N ARG A 171 -12.30 -14.23 -37.75
CA ARG A 171 -12.11 -12.79 -37.98
C ARG A 171 -11.83 -12.04 -36.68
N LEU A 172 -12.55 -12.38 -35.61
CA LEU A 172 -12.33 -11.79 -34.29
C LEU A 172 -10.96 -12.17 -33.72
N TYR A 173 -10.54 -13.42 -33.89
CA TYR A 173 -9.21 -13.84 -33.49
C TYR A 173 -8.13 -13.05 -34.23
N SER A 174 -8.28 -12.83 -35.54
CA SER A 174 -7.33 -11.97 -36.28
C SER A 174 -7.32 -10.52 -35.76
N GLU A 175 -8.48 -9.92 -35.46
CA GLU A 175 -8.52 -8.58 -34.87
C GLU A 175 -7.83 -8.51 -33.50
N LEU A 176 -7.93 -9.57 -32.70
CA LEU A 176 -7.23 -9.69 -31.40
C LEU A 176 -5.72 -9.89 -31.57
N GLU A 177 -5.29 -10.67 -32.55
CA GLU A 177 -3.87 -10.88 -32.88
C GLU A 177 -3.22 -9.56 -33.31
N ASP A 178 -3.90 -8.80 -34.17
CA ASP A 178 -3.43 -7.49 -34.63
C ASP A 178 -3.36 -6.49 -33.46
N MET A 179 -4.40 -6.44 -32.62
CA MET A 179 -4.44 -5.60 -31.42
C MET A 179 -3.29 -5.94 -30.47
N PHE A 180 -3.04 -7.22 -30.23
CA PHE A 180 -1.98 -7.66 -29.34
C PHE A 180 -0.59 -7.40 -29.92
N SER A 181 -0.41 -7.59 -31.22
CA SER A 181 0.83 -7.24 -31.92
C SER A 181 1.15 -5.76 -31.80
N ASN A 182 0.14 -4.89 -31.90
CA ASN A 182 0.29 -3.45 -31.67
C ASN A 182 0.63 -3.13 -30.21
N LEU A 183 0.02 -3.83 -29.24
CA LEU A 183 0.34 -3.66 -27.82
C LEU A 183 1.81 -3.98 -27.54
N LYS A 184 2.37 -5.02 -28.18
CA LYS A 184 3.79 -5.40 -28.05
C LYS A 184 4.77 -4.36 -28.58
N GLN A 185 4.33 -3.43 -29.42
CA GLN A 185 5.16 -2.35 -29.95
C GLN A 185 5.10 -1.08 -29.08
N ASP A 186 4.29 -1.07 -28.00
CA ASP A 186 4.25 0.04 -27.05
C ASP A 186 5.61 0.14 -26.33
N PRO A 187 6.23 1.34 -26.23
CA PRO A 187 7.53 1.51 -25.58
C PRO A 187 7.57 0.93 -24.16
N ASN A 188 6.49 1.09 -23.39
CA ASN A 188 6.41 0.55 -22.02
C ASN A 188 6.47 -0.98 -22.02
N PHE A 189 5.92 -1.62 -23.06
CA PHE A 189 5.90 -3.07 -23.20
C PHE A 189 7.26 -3.63 -23.62
N LEU A 190 8.03 -2.86 -24.40
CA LEU A 190 9.37 -3.24 -24.84
C LEU A 190 10.40 -3.10 -23.72
N GLU A 191 10.26 -2.09 -22.87
CA GLU A 191 11.20 -1.81 -21.77
C GLU A 191 11.02 -2.76 -20.57
N ASP A 192 9.79 -3.22 -20.30
CA ASP A 192 9.51 -4.11 -19.15
C ASP A 192 9.57 -5.60 -19.53
N ASN A 193 10.55 -6.31 -18.96
CA ASN A 193 10.77 -7.75 -19.20
C ASN A 193 9.60 -8.64 -18.77
N GLU A 194 8.83 -8.24 -17.76
CA GLU A 194 7.69 -9.01 -17.27
C GLU A 194 6.47 -8.82 -18.18
N LEU A 195 6.25 -7.64 -18.75
CA LEU A 195 5.22 -7.43 -19.78
C LEU A 195 5.42 -8.33 -21.00
N GLN A 196 6.68 -8.58 -21.38
CA GLN A 196 7.00 -9.48 -22.49
C GLN A 196 6.57 -10.94 -22.27
N LYS A 197 6.27 -11.34 -21.03
CA LYS A 197 5.76 -12.68 -20.70
C LYS A 197 4.28 -12.84 -21.00
N ILE A 198 3.55 -11.75 -21.27
CA ILE A 198 2.18 -11.83 -21.74
C ILE A 198 2.18 -12.51 -23.10
N SER A 199 1.32 -13.51 -23.27
CA SER A 199 1.19 -14.25 -24.51
C SER A 199 -0.27 -14.36 -24.93
N PHE A 200 -0.49 -14.59 -26.22
CA PHE A 200 -1.80 -14.82 -26.79
C PHE A 200 -1.72 -15.96 -27.80
N SER A 201 -2.66 -16.89 -27.73
CA SER A 201 -2.89 -17.87 -28.79
C SER A 201 -4.39 -18.13 -28.97
N ARG A 202 -4.79 -18.59 -30.16
CA ARG A 202 -6.21 -18.93 -30.42
C ARG A 202 -6.71 -20.11 -29.59
N VAL A 203 -5.79 -20.95 -29.09
CA VAL A 203 -6.14 -22.16 -28.32
C VAL A 203 -6.24 -21.85 -26.83
N SER A 204 -5.26 -21.11 -26.29
CA SER A 204 -5.15 -20.82 -24.86
C SER A 204 -5.69 -19.45 -24.46
N GLY A 205 -6.00 -18.59 -25.42
CA GLY A 205 -6.31 -17.19 -25.17
C GLY A 205 -5.10 -16.38 -24.68
N PHE A 206 -5.37 -15.31 -23.96
CA PHE A 206 -4.34 -14.52 -23.28
C PHE A 206 -3.82 -15.27 -22.06
N ASN A 207 -2.51 -15.21 -21.82
CA ASN A 207 -1.91 -15.65 -20.57
C ASN A 207 -1.06 -14.50 -20.00
N ILE A 208 -1.47 -14.01 -18.83
CA ILE A 208 -0.80 -12.95 -18.07
C ILE A 208 -0.25 -13.45 -16.71
N ILE A 209 -0.54 -14.70 -16.32
CA ILE A 209 -0.19 -15.21 -14.98
C ILE A 209 1.31 -15.44 -14.79
N ASN A 210 2.08 -15.45 -15.89
CA ASN A 210 3.52 -15.67 -15.87
C ASN A 210 4.32 -14.43 -15.42
N ILE A 211 3.65 -13.30 -15.21
CA ILE A 211 4.23 -12.08 -14.66
C ILE A 211 4.65 -12.34 -13.22
N ASN A 212 5.89 -11.99 -12.89
CA ASN A 212 6.41 -12.05 -11.54
C ASN A 212 6.30 -10.65 -10.89
N PRO A 213 5.41 -10.46 -9.90
CA PRO A 213 5.16 -9.16 -9.28
C PRO A 213 6.41 -8.60 -8.58
N SER A 214 7.32 -9.46 -8.13
CA SER A 214 8.57 -9.05 -7.46
C SER A 214 9.65 -8.53 -8.42
N LYS A 215 9.40 -8.57 -9.74
CA LYS A 215 10.39 -8.23 -10.77
C LYS A 215 9.92 -7.15 -11.76
N CYS A 216 8.76 -6.53 -11.52
CA CYS A 216 8.21 -5.48 -12.38
C CYS A 216 7.80 -4.24 -11.61
N ASP A 217 7.62 -3.14 -12.34
CA ASP A 217 6.83 -2.02 -11.86
C ASP A 217 5.34 -2.38 -11.96
N MET A 218 4.75 -2.71 -10.81
CA MET A 218 3.35 -3.14 -10.71
C MET A 218 2.38 -2.10 -11.29
N MET A 219 2.65 -0.80 -11.16
CA MET A 219 1.77 0.24 -11.69
C MET A 219 1.81 0.29 -13.23
N VAL A 220 2.99 0.14 -13.81
CA VAL A 220 3.17 0.09 -15.28
C VAL A 220 2.49 -1.15 -15.85
N VAL A 221 2.66 -2.29 -15.19
CA VAL A 221 2.03 -3.53 -15.61
C VAL A 221 0.51 -3.45 -15.50
N GLU A 222 -0.02 -3.00 -14.36
CA GLU A 222 -1.47 -2.84 -14.15
C GLU A 222 -2.11 -1.96 -15.23
N ARG A 223 -1.51 -0.81 -15.54
CA ARG A 223 -1.98 0.07 -16.63
C ARG A 223 -2.01 -0.62 -17.98
N SER A 224 -1.00 -1.43 -18.27
CA SER A 224 -0.91 -2.20 -19.50
C SER A 224 -1.98 -3.29 -19.57
N LEU A 225 -2.28 -3.95 -18.45
CA LEU A 225 -3.34 -4.94 -18.34
C LEU A 225 -4.74 -4.31 -18.47
N ILE A 226 -4.97 -3.15 -17.85
CA ILE A 226 -6.19 -2.35 -18.03
C ILE A 226 -6.40 -2.03 -19.51
N LYS A 227 -5.35 -1.56 -20.20
CA LYS A 227 -5.40 -1.26 -21.65
C LYS A 227 -5.70 -2.51 -22.48
N LEU A 228 -5.10 -3.65 -22.14
CA LEU A 228 -5.36 -4.93 -22.78
C LEU A 228 -6.84 -5.35 -22.64
N VAL A 229 -7.34 -5.45 -21.41
CA VAL A 229 -8.73 -5.87 -21.12
C VAL A 229 -9.73 -4.93 -21.81
N LYS A 230 -9.50 -3.61 -21.73
CA LYS A 230 -10.34 -2.60 -22.38
C LYS A 230 -10.40 -2.78 -23.90
N ASN A 231 -9.25 -3.03 -24.54
CA ASN A 231 -9.20 -3.23 -25.99
C ASN A 231 -9.91 -4.52 -26.42
N VAL A 232 -9.72 -5.62 -25.68
CA VAL A 232 -10.40 -6.90 -25.95
C VAL A 232 -11.92 -6.72 -25.88
N ILE A 233 -12.42 -6.09 -24.81
CA ILE A 233 -13.86 -5.85 -24.63
C ILE A 233 -14.40 -4.91 -25.70
N LYS A 234 -13.64 -3.87 -26.08
CA LYS A 234 -14.03 -2.94 -27.14
C LYS A 234 -14.19 -3.63 -28.50
N ILE A 235 -13.30 -4.56 -28.84
CA ILE A 235 -13.40 -5.35 -30.09
C ILE A 235 -14.71 -6.16 -30.09
N ILE A 236 -15.02 -6.83 -28.98
CA ILE A 236 -16.26 -7.61 -28.83
C ILE A 236 -17.50 -6.72 -28.90
N LYS A 237 -17.50 -5.59 -28.19
CA LYS A 237 -18.60 -4.61 -28.21
C LYS A 237 -18.85 -4.05 -29.61
N LYS A 238 -17.78 -3.69 -30.32
CA LYS A 238 -17.87 -3.20 -31.70
C LYS A 238 -18.48 -4.24 -32.64
N LYS A 239 -18.19 -5.53 -32.44
CA LYS A 239 -18.69 -6.59 -33.30
C LYS A 239 -20.17 -6.90 -33.08
N PHE A 240 -20.60 -7.06 -31.82
CA PHE A 240 -21.95 -7.52 -31.51
C PHE A 240 -22.94 -6.37 -31.29
N GLY A 241 -22.44 -5.18 -30.98
CA GLY A 241 -23.25 -4.06 -30.54
C GLY A 241 -23.76 -4.22 -29.10
N PRO A 242 -24.25 -3.13 -28.48
CA PRO A 242 -24.43 -3.08 -27.02
C PRO A 242 -25.36 -4.17 -26.46
N LYS A 243 -26.51 -4.40 -27.10
CA LYS A 243 -27.52 -5.36 -26.60
C LYS A 243 -27.03 -6.81 -26.64
N MET A 244 -26.44 -7.23 -27.77
CA MET A 244 -25.96 -8.60 -27.91
C MET A 244 -24.73 -8.84 -27.04
N THR A 245 -23.85 -7.85 -26.88
CA THR A 245 -22.71 -7.99 -25.98
C THR A 245 -23.14 -8.22 -24.53
N LEU A 246 -24.13 -7.47 -24.02
CA LEU A 246 -24.68 -7.70 -22.68
C LEU A 246 -25.28 -9.10 -22.53
N PHE A 247 -25.96 -9.60 -23.56
CA PHE A 247 -26.48 -10.97 -23.57
C PHE A 247 -25.35 -12.00 -23.43
N TYR A 248 -24.27 -11.86 -24.19
CA TYR A 248 -23.11 -12.76 -24.09
C TYR A 248 -22.41 -12.65 -22.74
N PHE A 249 -22.21 -11.44 -22.21
CA PHE A 249 -21.60 -11.24 -20.89
C PHE A 249 -22.42 -11.88 -19.76
N LYS A 250 -23.75 -11.85 -19.88
CA LYS A 250 -24.64 -12.56 -18.97
C LYS A 250 -24.47 -14.07 -19.09
N ASN A 251 -24.45 -14.61 -20.31
CA ASN A 251 -24.35 -16.06 -20.53
C ASN A 251 -23.01 -16.64 -20.08
N GLU A 252 -21.91 -15.91 -20.26
CA GLU A 252 -20.58 -16.29 -19.77
C GLU A 252 -20.35 -15.93 -18.29
N ASN A 253 -21.43 -15.65 -17.54
CA ASN A 253 -21.41 -15.38 -16.10
C ASN A 253 -20.46 -14.26 -15.64
N ILE A 254 -20.12 -13.31 -16.50
CA ILE A 254 -19.21 -12.21 -16.16
C ILE A 254 -19.79 -11.38 -15.01
N PHE A 255 -21.07 -11.04 -15.06
CA PHE A 255 -21.70 -10.26 -13.99
C PHE A 255 -21.75 -11.01 -12.67
N ASN A 256 -21.99 -12.33 -12.70
CA ASN A 256 -21.96 -13.16 -11.50
C ASN A 256 -20.56 -13.16 -10.90
N TYR A 257 -19.52 -13.28 -11.73
CA TYR A 257 -18.14 -13.19 -11.29
C TYR A 257 -17.82 -11.85 -10.63
N LEU A 258 -18.21 -10.72 -11.25
CA LEU A 258 -17.99 -9.38 -10.69
C LEU A 258 -18.71 -9.18 -9.35
N ILE A 259 -19.96 -9.64 -9.24
CA ILE A 259 -20.75 -9.52 -8.00
C ILE A 259 -20.15 -10.39 -6.89
N ASN A 260 -19.79 -11.64 -7.20
CA ASN A 260 -19.22 -12.56 -6.21
C ASN A 260 -17.86 -12.09 -5.69
N ASN A 261 -17.11 -11.32 -6.48
CA ASN A 261 -15.81 -10.78 -6.10
C ASN A 261 -15.88 -9.29 -5.71
N LEU A 262 -17.06 -8.70 -5.52
CA LEU A 262 -17.21 -7.24 -5.37
C LEU A 262 -16.42 -6.66 -4.19
N ILE A 263 -16.27 -7.42 -3.09
CA ILE A 263 -15.47 -7.00 -1.92
C ILE A 263 -14.00 -6.88 -2.32
N LEU A 264 -13.43 -7.95 -2.86
CA LEU A 264 -12.05 -7.97 -3.36
C LEU A 264 -11.82 -6.89 -4.42
N LEU A 265 -12.75 -6.70 -5.35
CA LEU A 265 -12.64 -5.65 -6.38
C LEU A 265 -12.61 -4.24 -5.79
N LYS A 266 -13.26 -3.99 -4.65
CA LYS A 266 -13.19 -2.71 -3.94
C LYS A 266 -11.85 -2.53 -3.24
N GLU A 267 -11.34 -3.58 -2.60
CA GLU A 267 -10.02 -3.58 -1.97
C GLU A 267 -8.92 -3.29 -3.00
N LEU A 268 -9.03 -3.89 -4.19
CA LEU A 268 -8.12 -3.67 -5.31
C LEU A 268 -8.42 -2.41 -6.15
N ASN A 269 -9.43 -1.60 -5.80
CA ASN A 269 -9.89 -0.43 -6.58
C ASN A 269 -10.26 -0.71 -8.06
N LEU A 270 -10.66 -1.94 -8.38
CA LEU A 270 -11.05 -2.36 -9.73
C LEU A 270 -12.57 -2.31 -9.99
N ASP A 271 -13.38 -2.18 -8.94
CA ASP A 271 -14.85 -2.27 -8.99
C ASP A 271 -15.46 -1.27 -10.00
N LYS A 272 -15.14 0.02 -9.88
CA LYS A 272 -15.67 1.07 -10.76
C LYS A 272 -15.22 0.87 -12.20
N PHE A 273 -13.94 0.55 -12.39
CA PHE A 273 -13.37 0.31 -13.71
C PHE A 273 -14.09 -0.84 -14.41
N LEU A 274 -14.17 -2.01 -13.78
CA LEU A 274 -14.77 -3.20 -14.39
C LEU A 274 -16.28 -3.02 -14.62
N LEU A 275 -17.02 -2.47 -13.65
CA LEU A 275 -18.44 -2.20 -13.84
C LEU A 275 -18.70 -1.23 -15.00
N SER A 276 -17.92 -0.15 -15.09
CA SER A 276 -18.05 0.80 -16.20
C SER A 276 -17.71 0.16 -17.55
N LEU A 277 -16.65 -0.65 -17.58
CA LEU A 277 -16.17 -1.32 -18.78
C LEU A 277 -17.18 -2.32 -19.34
N PHE A 278 -17.91 -3.02 -18.47
CA PHE A 278 -18.91 -4.00 -18.90
C PHE A 278 -20.28 -3.38 -19.18
N LEU A 279 -20.71 -2.38 -18.41
CA LEU A 279 -22.08 -1.82 -18.48
C LEU A 279 -22.23 -0.56 -19.33
N LEU A 280 -21.21 0.32 -19.36
CA LEU A 280 -21.34 1.68 -19.90
C LEU A 280 -20.54 1.93 -21.18
N GLU A 281 -19.25 1.54 -21.17
CA GLU A 281 -18.34 1.73 -22.33
C GLU A 281 -18.68 0.81 -23.51
#